data_AF-A0A2V9AFC3-F1
#
_entry.id   AF-A0A2V9AFC3-F1
#
_cell.length_a   1.000
_cell.length_b   1.000
_cell.length_c   1.000
_cell.angle_alpha   90.00
_cell.angle_beta   90.00
_cell.angle_gamma   90.00
#
_symmetry.space_group_name_H-M   'P 1'
#
loop_
_entity.id
_entity.type
_entity.pdbx_description
1 polymer ?
#
loop_
_entity_poly.entity_id
_entity_poly.type
_entity_poly.pdbx_seq_one_letter_code
_entity_poly.pdbx_strand_id
1 'polypeptide(L)'
;MSCGRMENKILEYVDGRLKESERLEVEKHLAACPACRLRVNEFRAVSGLLDELPMIEPSAAFDLRVHARVAAEPVKQSWWAWFMPAPRVAIAASMLVLATIWVSTHSANNQPQVPPEDVSVLENYDVLSNFDVLSELPQPVQVDDGGQQQ
;
A
#
# COMPACT_ATOMS: atom_id res chain seq x y z
N MET A 1 -18.33 43.47 13.02
CA MET A 1 -16.90 43.33 12.65
C MET A 1 -16.37 44.72 12.32
N SER A 2 -15.18 45.08 12.79
CA SER A 2 -14.59 46.40 12.53
C SER A 2 -14.10 46.51 11.09
N CYS A 3 -14.22 47.71 10.52
CA CYS A 3 -13.74 47.98 9.16
C CYS A 3 -12.22 47.75 9.01
N GLY A 4 -11.43 48.02 10.05
CA GLY A 4 -9.98 47.81 10.01
C GLY A 4 -9.55 46.34 9.84
N ARG A 5 -10.32 45.38 10.38
CA ARG A 5 -10.05 43.96 10.12
C ARG A 5 -10.38 43.59 8.67
N MET A 6 -11.40 44.22 8.10
CA MET A 6 -11.83 43.98 6.73
C MET A 6 -10.80 44.48 5.73
N GLU A 7 -10.23 45.66 5.96
CA GLU A 7 -9.27 46.30 5.05
C GLU A 7 -8.06 45.40 4.75
N ASN A 8 -7.57 44.64 5.73
CA ASN A 8 -6.49 43.66 5.54
C ASN A 8 -6.88 42.43 4.71
N LYS A 9 -8.18 42.12 4.60
CA LYS A 9 -8.70 40.96 3.86
C LYS A 9 -9.24 41.31 2.46
N ILE A 10 -9.29 42.58 2.09
CA ILE A 10 -9.89 43.02 0.82
C ILE A 10 -9.12 42.44 -0.38
N LEU A 11 -7.79 42.50 -0.38
CA LEU A 11 -6.98 41.97 -1.49
C LEU A 11 -7.14 40.45 -1.63
N GLU A 12 -7.01 39.70 -0.52
CA GLU A 12 -7.21 38.25 -0.53
C GLU A 12 -8.63 37.86 -0.97
N TYR A 13 -9.63 38.68 -0.66
CA TYR A 13 -11.00 38.50 -1.12
C TYR A 13 -11.15 38.76 -2.62
N VAL A 14 -10.57 39.85 -3.14
CA VAL A 14 -10.60 40.19 -4.57
C VAL A 14 -9.85 39.15 -5.41
N ASP A 15 -8.71 38.67 -4.92
CA ASP A 15 -7.90 37.64 -5.58
C ASP A 15 -8.47 36.21 -5.44
N GLY A 16 -9.55 36.03 -4.66
CA GLY A 16 -10.15 34.71 -4.43
C GLY A 16 -9.30 33.74 -3.60
N ARG A 17 -8.40 34.26 -2.75
CA ARG A 17 -7.43 33.48 -1.95
C ARG A 17 -7.88 33.16 -0.53
N LEU A 18 -9.01 33.73 -0.10
CA LEU A 18 -9.60 33.47 1.22
C LEU A 18 -10.18 32.06 1.33
N LYS A 19 -10.13 31.50 2.55
CA LYS A 19 -10.90 30.29 2.88
C LYS A 19 -12.39 30.59 2.88
N GLU A 20 -13.21 29.58 2.65
CA GLU A 20 -14.67 29.72 2.55
C GLU A 20 -15.30 30.41 3.77
N SER A 21 -14.86 30.06 4.98
CA SER A 21 -15.35 30.70 6.22
C SER A 21 -15.03 32.19 6.26
N GLU A 22 -13.85 32.59 5.79
CA GLU A 22 -13.40 33.98 5.79
C GLU A 22 -14.09 34.78 4.70
N ARG A 23 -14.34 34.16 3.54
CA ARG A 23 -15.12 34.75 2.45
C ARG A 23 -16.52 35.12 2.91
N LEU A 24 -17.22 34.21 3.61
CA LEU A 24 -18.55 34.45 4.16
C LEU A 24 -18.57 35.59 5.19
N GLU A 25 -17.53 35.68 6.03
CA GLU A 25 -17.37 36.79 6.97
C GLU A 25 -17.24 38.15 6.25
N VAL A 26 -16.43 38.19 5.19
CA VAL A 26 -16.27 39.37 4.33
C VAL A 26 -17.60 39.75 3.68
N GLU A 27 -18.29 38.81 3.04
CA GLU A 27 -19.57 39.05 2.37
C GLU A 27 -20.64 39.58 3.32
N LYS A 28 -20.74 39.01 4.53
CA LYS A 28 -21.64 39.50 5.57
C LYS A 28 -21.34 40.94 5.96
N HIS A 29 -20.08 41.32 6.03
CA HIS A 29 -19.68 42.70 6.33
C HIS A 29 -19.97 43.64 5.16
N LEU A 30 -19.70 43.22 3.92
CA LEU A 30 -19.97 44.00 2.72
C LEU A 30 -21.47 44.29 2.57
N ALA A 31 -22.34 43.36 2.96
CA ALA A 31 -23.78 43.58 2.99
C ALA A 31 -24.20 44.75 3.93
N ALA A 32 -23.46 44.96 5.02
CA ALA A 32 -23.77 45.97 6.03
C ALA A 32 -22.97 47.28 5.89
N CYS A 33 -21.80 47.27 5.24
CA CYS A 33 -20.90 48.43 5.19
C CYS A 33 -20.72 48.94 3.75
N PRO A 34 -21.26 50.12 3.39
CA PRO A 34 -21.06 50.71 2.05
C PRO A 34 -19.62 51.18 1.81
N ALA A 35 -18.90 51.64 2.84
CA ALA A 35 -17.51 52.08 2.69
C ALA A 35 -16.58 50.92 2.28
N CYS A 36 -16.71 49.75 2.90
CA CYS A 36 -15.92 48.58 2.51
C CYS A 36 -16.31 48.05 1.12
N ARG A 37 -17.60 48.15 0.73
CA ARG A 37 -18.02 47.84 -0.64
C ARG A 37 -17.36 48.74 -1.68
N LEU A 38 -17.27 50.04 -1.40
CA LEU A 38 -16.59 50.98 -2.29
C LEU A 38 -15.12 50.59 -2.48
N ARG A 39 -14.40 50.32 -1.39
CA ARG A 39 -13.00 49.88 -1.45
C ARG A 39 -12.82 48.60 -2.26
N VAL A 40 -13.65 47.58 -2.04
CA VAL A 40 -13.60 46.33 -2.83
C VAL A 40 -13.79 46.61 -4.32
N ASN A 41 -14.72 47.49 -4.67
CA ASN A 41 -14.98 47.84 -6.07
C ASN A 41 -13.82 48.62 -6.70
N GLU A 42 -13.16 49.51 -5.96
CA GLU A 42 -11.94 50.21 -6.42
C GLU A 42 -10.82 49.21 -6.75
N PHE A 43 -10.57 48.23 -5.88
CA PHE A 43 -9.58 47.19 -6.15
C PHE A 43 -9.96 46.33 -7.36
N ARG A 44 -11.23 45.93 -7.49
CA ARG A 44 -11.70 45.19 -8.67
C ARG A 44 -11.54 45.97 -9.97
N ALA A 45 -11.77 47.28 -9.94
CA ALA A 45 -11.57 48.13 -11.11
C ALA A 45 -10.08 48.17 -11.51
N VAL A 46 -9.18 48.28 -10.54
CA VAL A 46 -7.73 48.21 -10.79
C VAL A 46 -7.34 46.83 -11.34
N SER A 47 -7.82 45.74 -10.76
CA SER A 47 -7.56 44.38 -11.27
C SER A 47 -8.05 44.23 -12.71
N GLY A 48 -9.24 44.75 -13.05
CA GLY A 48 -9.76 44.72 -14.41
C GLY A 48 -8.89 45.48 -15.41
N LEU A 49 -8.32 46.64 -15.02
CA LEU A 49 -7.36 47.37 -15.86
C LEU A 49 -6.04 46.61 -16.02
N LEU A 50 -5.63 45.82 -15.02
CA LEU A 50 -4.44 44.98 -15.11
C LEU A 50 -4.67 43.79 -16.06
N ASP A 51 -5.88 43.23 -16.09
CA ASP A 51 -6.25 42.12 -16.97
C ASP A 51 -6.26 42.51 -18.46
N GLU A 52 -6.38 43.80 -18.77
CA GLU A 52 -6.29 44.33 -20.14
C GLU A 52 -4.85 44.36 -20.70
N LEU A 53 -3.84 44.14 -19.86
CA LEU A 53 -2.45 44.13 -20.34
C LEU A 53 -2.21 42.95 -21.29
N PRO A 54 -1.40 43.16 -22.35
CA PRO A 54 -1.06 42.08 -23.26
C PRO A 54 -0.30 40.98 -22.51
N MET A 55 -0.71 39.73 -22.74
CA MET A 55 -0.01 38.58 -22.21
C MET A 55 1.37 38.47 -22.87
N ILE A 56 2.42 38.65 -22.07
CA ILE A 56 3.80 38.53 -22.53
C ILE A 56 4.19 37.06 -22.48
N GLU A 57 4.52 36.49 -23.64
CA GLU A 57 4.97 35.11 -23.74
C GLU A 57 6.42 34.99 -23.21
N PRO A 58 6.71 34.03 -22.31
CA PRO A 58 8.06 33.84 -21.81
C PRO A 58 9.01 33.36 -22.91
N SER A 59 10.30 33.68 -22.81
CA SER A 59 11.30 33.14 -23.74
C SER A 59 11.38 31.61 -23.65
N ALA A 60 11.61 30.92 -24.77
CA ALA A 60 11.79 29.46 -24.80
C ALA A 60 12.88 28.97 -23.81
N ALA A 61 13.95 29.75 -23.62
CA ALA A 61 15.02 29.42 -22.66
C ALA A 61 14.57 29.53 -21.19
N PHE A 62 13.62 30.41 -20.87
CA PHE A 62 13.01 30.47 -19.54
C PHE A 62 12.08 29.27 -19.35
N ASP A 63 11.24 28.99 -20.32
CA ASP A 63 10.26 27.91 -20.27
C ASP A 63 10.92 26.54 -20.06
N LEU A 64 11.98 26.24 -20.83
CA LEU A 64 12.79 25.03 -20.66
C LEU A 64 13.39 24.90 -19.24
N ARG A 65 13.88 26.01 -18.67
CA ARG A 65 14.48 26.00 -17.31
C ARG A 65 13.43 25.78 -16.23
N VAL A 66 12.24 26.36 -16.38
CA VAL A 66 11.13 26.15 -15.45
C VAL A 66 10.67 24.69 -15.51
N HIS A 67 10.43 24.17 -16.71
CA HIS A 67 10.04 22.77 -16.91
C HIS A 67 11.07 21.79 -16.35
N ALA A 68 12.36 22.03 -16.59
CA ALA A 68 13.43 21.22 -16.02
C ALA A 68 13.43 21.23 -14.48
N ARG A 69 13.15 22.40 -13.87
CA ARG A 69 13.11 22.53 -12.40
C ARG A 69 11.90 21.87 -11.78
N VAL A 70 10.72 21.99 -12.41
CA VAL A 70 9.50 21.30 -11.99
C VAL A 70 9.65 19.78 -12.12
N ALA A 71 10.27 19.30 -13.20
CA ALA A 71 10.54 17.87 -13.37
C ALA A 71 11.58 17.32 -12.38
N ALA A 72 12.49 18.17 -11.89
CA ALA A 72 13.50 17.81 -10.91
C ALA A 72 12.99 17.88 -9.46
N GLU A 73 11.80 18.45 -9.21
CA GLU A 73 11.21 18.39 -7.88
C GLU A 73 10.86 16.94 -7.54
N PRO A 74 11.36 16.40 -6.41
CA PRO A 74 11.01 15.06 -6.01
C PRO A 74 9.50 15.03 -5.76
N VAL A 75 8.77 14.32 -6.63
CA VAL A 75 7.36 14.05 -6.44
C VAL A 75 7.24 13.47 -5.04
N LYS A 76 6.54 14.18 -4.13
CA LYS A 76 6.38 13.76 -2.74
C LYS A 76 5.89 12.32 -2.77
N GLN A 77 6.78 11.37 -2.50
CA GLN A 77 6.41 9.97 -2.51
C GLN A 77 5.38 9.82 -1.40
N SER A 78 4.13 9.63 -1.81
CA SER A 78 3.05 9.36 -0.90
C SER A 78 3.48 8.18 -0.04
N TRP A 79 3.34 8.29 1.28
CA TRP A 79 3.55 7.19 2.21
C TRP A 79 2.85 5.88 1.78
N TRP A 80 1.77 5.97 0.98
CA TRP A 80 1.10 4.82 0.35
C TRP A 80 1.95 4.09 -0.70
N ALA A 81 2.90 4.76 -1.35
CA ALA A 81 3.84 4.15 -2.28
C ALA A 81 4.80 3.18 -1.58
N TRP A 82 5.00 3.31 -0.26
CA TRP A 82 5.73 2.33 0.54
C TRP A 82 4.91 1.06 0.79
N PHE A 83 3.58 1.15 0.81
CA PHE A 83 2.68 0.03 1.05
C PHE A 83 2.20 -0.67 -0.23
N MET A 84 2.34 -0.06 -1.40
CA MET A 84 1.95 -0.66 -2.67
C MET A 84 3.09 -1.53 -3.24
N PRO A 85 2.91 -2.85 -3.37
CA PRO A 85 3.91 -3.69 -4.03
C PRO A 85 4.02 -3.30 -5.50
N ALA A 86 5.25 -3.21 -6.02
CA ALA A 86 5.49 -2.95 -7.44
C ALA A 86 4.70 -3.94 -8.30
N PRO A 87 4.22 -3.55 -9.51
CA PRO A 87 3.34 -4.40 -10.33
C PRO A 87 3.94 -5.78 -10.63
N ARG A 88 5.28 -5.90 -10.67
CA ARG A 88 6.00 -7.18 -10.84
C ARG A 88 5.81 -8.14 -9.65
N VAL A 89 5.76 -7.61 -8.43
CA VAL A 89 5.58 -8.41 -7.20
C VAL A 89 4.15 -8.92 -7.12
N ALA A 90 3.16 -8.10 -7.48
CA ALA A 90 1.76 -8.51 -7.56
C ALA A 90 1.54 -9.66 -8.56
N ILE A 91 2.17 -9.57 -9.75
CA ILE A 91 2.08 -10.63 -10.77
C ILE A 91 2.70 -11.94 -10.28
N ALA A 92 3.93 -11.89 -9.72
CA ALA A 92 4.59 -13.09 -9.22
C ALA A 92 3.80 -13.77 -8.09
N ALA A 93 3.27 -12.99 -7.14
CA ALA A 93 2.43 -13.51 -6.07
C ALA A 93 1.14 -14.16 -6.61
N SER A 94 0.49 -13.54 -7.60
CA SER A 94 -0.72 -14.10 -8.21
C SER A 94 -0.44 -15.43 -8.95
N MET A 95 0.69 -15.54 -9.66
CA MET A 95 1.10 -16.77 -10.32
C MET A 95 1.37 -17.90 -9.31
N LEU A 96 2.04 -17.58 -8.19
CA LEU A 96 2.29 -18.57 -7.13
C LEU A 96 0.99 -19.08 -6.50
N VAL A 97 0.03 -18.18 -6.24
CA VAL A 97 -1.30 -18.57 -5.70
C VAL A 97 -2.07 -19.42 -6.72
N LEU A 98 -2.04 -19.07 -8.00
CA LEU A 98 -2.69 -19.87 -9.03
C LEU A 98 -2.03 -21.26 -9.17
N ALA A 99 -0.70 -21.33 -9.08
CA ALA A 99 0.03 -22.60 -9.13
C ALA A 99 -0.29 -23.49 -7.92
N THR A 100 -0.39 -22.94 -6.71
CA THR A 100 -0.73 -23.71 -5.50
C THR A 100 -2.16 -24.23 -5.55
N ILE A 101 -3.11 -23.41 -6.01
CA ILE A 101 -4.50 -23.83 -6.22
C ILE A 101 -4.58 -24.93 -7.29
N TRP A 102 -3.85 -24.77 -8.40
CA TRP A 102 -3.83 -25.76 -9.47
C TRP A 102 -3.25 -27.11 -9.02
N VAL A 103 -2.14 -27.11 -8.29
CA VAL A 103 -1.54 -28.33 -7.72
C VAL A 103 -2.48 -29.00 -6.72
N SER A 104 -3.12 -28.23 -5.83
CA SER A 104 -4.05 -28.77 -4.83
C SER A 104 -5.25 -29.47 -5.47
N THR A 105 -5.84 -28.84 -6.50
CA THR A 105 -6.99 -29.40 -7.23
C THR A 105 -6.62 -30.62 -8.08
N HIS A 106 -5.46 -30.63 -8.72
CA HIS A 106 -4.98 -31.80 -9.47
C HIS A 106 -4.62 -32.97 -8.56
N SER A 107 -4.04 -32.72 -7.38
CA SER A 107 -3.69 -33.79 -6.44
C SER A 107 -4.92 -34.47 -5.84
N ALA A 108 -6.02 -33.73 -5.62
CA ALA A 108 -7.27 -34.30 -5.14
C ALA A 108 -7.93 -35.21 -6.19
N ASN A 109 -7.82 -34.86 -7.48
CA ASN A 109 -8.39 -35.63 -8.57
C ASN A 109 -7.58 -36.91 -8.90
N ASN A 110 -6.33 -36.98 -8.45
CA ASN A 110 -5.40 -38.07 -8.75
C ASN A 110 -5.19 -39.02 -7.56
N GLN A 111 -6.20 -39.17 -6.67
CA GLN A 111 -6.16 -40.18 -5.62
C GLN A 111 -5.88 -41.55 -6.26
N PRO A 112 -4.78 -42.23 -5.89
CA PRO A 112 -4.49 -43.57 -6.38
C PRO A 112 -5.66 -44.46 -5.95
N GLN A 113 -6.37 -44.97 -6.94
CA GLN A 113 -7.44 -45.95 -6.77
C GLN A 113 -6.73 -47.22 -6.28
N VAL A 114 -6.68 -47.47 -4.97
CA VAL A 114 -6.11 -48.71 -4.45
C VAL A 114 -7.03 -49.84 -4.91
N PRO A 115 -6.58 -50.75 -5.79
CA PRO A 115 -7.42 -51.84 -6.25
C PRO A 115 -7.81 -52.73 -5.06
N PRO A 116 -9.08 -53.20 -4.97
CA PRO A 116 -9.55 -54.00 -3.85
C PRO A 116 -8.86 -55.37 -3.72
N GLU A 117 -7.99 -55.77 -4.64
CA GLU A 117 -7.15 -56.96 -4.46
C GLU A 117 -6.02 -56.74 -3.44
N ASP A 118 -5.46 -55.53 -3.32
CA ASP A 118 -4.30 -55.28 -2.44
C ASP A 118 -4.66 -55.24 -0.94
N VAL A 119 -5.95 -55.13 -0.59
CA VAL A 119 -6.43 -55.24 0.81
C VAL A 119 -6.49 -56.68 1.31
N SER A 120 -6.45 -57.68 0.42
CA SER A 120 -6.45 -59.10 0.82
C SER A 120 -5.09 -59.59 1.34
N VAL A 121 -4.01 -58.86 1.04
CA VAL A 121 -2.66 -59.14 1.57
C VAL A 121 -2.56 -58.79 3.07
N LEU A 122 -3.47 -57.95 3.60
CA LEU A 122 -3.54 -57.64 5.02
C LEU A 122 -4.22 -58.74 5.88
N GLU A 123 -4.86 -59.75 5.28
CA GLU A 123 -5.46 -60.87 6.04
C GLU A 123 -4.40 -61.84 6.59
N ASN A 124 -3.15 -61.79 6.09
CA ASN A 124 -2.02 -62.60 6.60
C ASN A 124 -1.20 -61.87 7.69
N TYR A 125 -1.79 -60.90 8.39
CA TYR A 125 -1.14 -60.24 9.54
C TYR A 125 -0.82 -61.22 10.68
N ASP A 126 -1.54 -62.35 10.75
CA ASP A 126 -1.35 -63.41 11.75
C ASP A 126 -0.08 -64.25 11.53
N VAL A 127 0.54 -64.17 10.35
CA VAL A 127 1.81 -64.85 10.06
C VAL A 127 3.01 -64.03 10.56
N LEU A 128 2.89 -62.71 10.57
CA LEU A 128 3.95 -61.78 11.00
C LEU A 128 4.00 -61.59 12.53
N SER A 129 2.96 -62.00 13.26
CA SER A 129 2.87 -61.93 14.72
C SER A 129 3.39 -63.18 15.45
N ASN A 130 3.89 -64.20 14.73
CA ASN A 130 4.58 -65.34 15.35
C ASN A 130 5.97 -64.93 15.87
N PHE A 131 5.96 -64.19 16.97
CA PHE A 131 7.14 -63.78 17.74
C PHE A 131 7.78 -64.93 18.55
N ASP A 132 7.26 -66.15 18.43
CA ASP A 132 7.78 -67.36 19.10
C ASP A 132 9.27 -67.63 18.80
N VAL A 133 9.78 -67.20 17.64
CA VAL A 133 11.17 -67.40 17.23
C VAL A 133 12.17 -66.52 17.99
N LEU A 134 11.74 -65.38 18.55
CA LEU A 134 12.64 -64.48 19.29
C LEU A 134 12.83 -64.87 20.77
N SER A 135 11.98 -65.76 21.29
CA SER A 135 12.06 -66.30 22.66
C SER A 135 13.16 -67.35 22.85
N GLU A 136 13.65 -67.96 21.75
CA GLU A 136 14.61 -69.08 21.79
C GLU A 136 16.06 -68.68 21.53
N LEU A 137 16.37 -67.38 21.48
CA LEU A 137 17.75 -66.93 21.38
C LEU A 137 18.49 -67.14 22.71
N PRO A 138 19.62 -67.89 22.72
CA PRO A 138 20.40 -68.09 23.93
C PRO A 138 20.95 -66.75 24.44
N GLN A 139 20.82 -66.51 25.75
CA GLN A 139 21.27 -65.25 26.35
C GLN A 139 22.79 -65.06 26.18
N PRO A 140 23.25 -63.82 25.90
CA PRO A 140 24.66 -63.53 25.71
C PRO A 140 25.46 -63.79 26.99
N VAL A 141 26.55 -64.55 26.83
CA VAL A 141 27.58 -64.84 27.84
C VAL A 141 28.09 -63.52 28.43
N GLN A 142 27.98 -63.35 29.75
CA GLN A 142 28.60 -62.23 30.45
C GLN A 142 30.12 -62.38 30.41
N VAL A 143 30.79 -61.44 29.74
CA VAL A 143 32.24 -61.28 29.80
C VAL A 143 32.56 -60.57 31.11
N ASP A 144 33.05 -61.33 32.07
CA ASP A 144 33.54 -60.85 33.36
C ASP A 144 34.92 -60.18 33.16
N ASP A 145 34.94 -58.85 33.21
CA ASP A 145 36.16 -58.03 33.23
C ASP A 145 36.58 -57.82 34.70
N GLY A 146 37.17 -58.87 35.27
CA GLY A 146 37.66 -58.91 36.64
C GLY A 146 39.10 -58.40 36.75
N GLY A 147 39.27 -57.09 36.85
CA GLY A 147 40.51 -56.44 37.29
C GLY A 147 40.57 -56.22 38.81
N GLN A 148 41.56 -56.85 39.46
CA GLN A 148 42.21 -56.53 40.75
C GLN A 148 41.55 -56.93 42.09
N GLN A 149 42.29 -57.77 42.85
CA GLN A 149 42.61 -57.54 44.27
C GLN A 149 43.80 -58.41 44.71
N GLN A 150 44.88 -57.71 45.09
CA GLN A 150 45.98 -58.01 46.03
C GLN A 150 46.52 -59.45 46.18
#